data_AF-A0A316MYD2-F1
#
_entry.id   AF-A0A316MYD2-F1
#
_cell.length_a   1.000
_cell.length_b   1.000
_cell.length_c   1.000
_cell.angle_alpha   90.00
_cell.angle_beta   90.00
_cell.angle_gamma   90.00
#
_symmetry.space_group_name_H-M   'P 1'
#
loop_
_entity.id
_entity.type
_entity.pdbx_description
1 polymer ?
#
loop_
_entity_poly.entity_id
_entity_poly.type
_entity_poly.pdbx_seq_one_letter_code
_entity_poly.pdbx_strand_id
1 'polypeptide(L)' 'MLNMKYLEELEEYMKSGNMEEDFKWSGEERRQEMLEFLEKLMDLGELADATATSVIFKGSQLGIMFGKAVTEQK' A
#
# COMPACT_ATOMS: atom_id res chain seq x y z
N MET A 1 -10.85 -6.00 9.85
CA MET A 1 -12.04 -5.64 9.05
C MET A 1 -11.64 -4.49 8.13
N LEU A 2 -12.13 -4.42 6.90
CA LEU A 2 -11.77 -3.34 5.96
C LEU A 2 -12.44 -2.02 6.40
N ASN A 3 -11.67 -0.94 6.55
CA ASN A 3 -12.16 0.37 6.98
C ASN A 3 -11.74 1.44 5.97
N MET A 4 -12.64 1.74 5.02
CA MET A 4 -12.37 2.72 3.95
C MET A 4 -12.29 4.15 4.48
N LYS A 5 -13.14 4.49 5.46
CA LYS A 5 -13.17 5.84 6.04
C LYS A 5 -11.81 6.25 6.60
N TYR A 6 -11.12 5.34 7.29
CA TYR A 6 -9.78 5.61 7.81
C TYR A 6 -8.76 5.88 6.69
N LEU A 7 -8.85 5.16 5.57
CA LEU A 7 -7.96 5.37 4.43
C LEU A 7 -8.23 6.72 3.75
N GLU A 8 -9.49 7.11 3.64
CA GLU A 8 -9.89 8.42 3.10
C GLU A 8 -9.41 9.57 3.97
N GLU A 9 -9.59 9.48 5.29
CA GLU A 9 -9.09 10.47 6.25
C GLU A 9 -7.56 10.59 6.21
N LEU A 10 -6.87 9.46 6.09
CA LEU A 10 -5.41 9.42 5.96
C LEU A 10 -4.95 10.04 4.63
N GLU A 11 -5.63 9.74 3.52
CA GLU A 11 -5.36 10.33 2.21
C GLU A 11 -5.57 11.85 2.23
N GLU A 12 -6.65 12.33 2.85
CA GLU A 12 -6.91 13.77 3.02
C GLU A 12 -5.82 14.43 3.88
N TYR A 13 -5.43 13.80 4.99
CA TYR A 13 -4.36 14.30 5.86
C TYR A 13 -3.02 14.45 5.11
N MET A 14 -2.68 13.51 4.23
CA MET A 14 -1.48 13.59 3.39
C MET A 14 -1.59 14.64 2.26
N LYS A 15 -2.77 14.79 1.63
CA LYS A 15 -2.96 15.71 0.50
C LYS A 15 -3.19 17.17 0.89
N SER A 16 -3.70 17.41 2.09
CA SER A 16 -4.07 18.75 2.58
C SER A 16 -2.86 19.62 2.96
N GLY A 17 -1.66 19.03 3.08
CA GLY A 17 -0.47 19.68 3.63
C GLY A 17 -0.42 19.71 5.16
N ASN A 18 -1.49 19.27 5.84
CA ASN A 18 -1.56 19.20 7.30
C ASN A 18 -0.44 18.31 7.86
N MET A 19 -0.12 17.19 7.22
CA MET A 19 0.97 16.32 7.65
C MET A 19 2.33 17.02 7.58
N GLU A 20 2.56 17.86 6.57
CA GLU A 20 3.83 18.57 6.38
C GLU A 20 3.98 19.68 7.42
N GLU A 21 2.88 20.38 7.75
CA GLU A 21 2.84 21.35 8.83
C GLU A 21 3.08 20.69 10.20
N ASP A 22 2.37 19.60 10.50
CA ASP A 22 2.54 18.84 11.74
C ASP A 22 3.97 18.33 11.88
N PHE A 23 4.57 17.82 10.79
CA PHE A 23 5.96 17.39 10.79
C PHE A 23 6.92 18.54 11.10
N LYS A 24 6.72 19.70 10.46
CA LYS A 24 7.56 20.89 10.63
C LYS A 24 7.55 21.41 12.06
N TRP A 25 6.39 21.41 12.71
CA TRP A 25 6.21 21.95 14.07
C TRP A 25 6.40 20.91 15.18
N SER A 26 6.53 19.64 14.83
CA SER A 26 6.77 18.55 15.79
C SER A 26 8.19 18.55 16.33
N GLY A 27 8.35 18.05 17.56
CA GLY A 27 9.65 17.69 18.14
C GLY A 27 10.30 16.50 17.43
N GLU A 28 11.58 16.23 17.71
CA GLU A 28 12.35 15.20 17.02
C GLU A 28 11.76 13.79 17.14
N GLU A 29 11.41 13.36 18.35
CA GLU A 29 10.78 12.06 18.60
C GLU A 29 9.50 11.89 17.78
N ARG A 30 8.61 12.89 17.80
CA ARG A 30 7.37 12.86 17.03
C ARG A 30 7.62 12.83 15.52
N ARG A 31 8.63 13.54 15.02
CA ARG A 31 9.02 13.45 13.61
C ARG A 31 9.51 12.05 13.24
N GLN A 32 10.26 11.38 14.11
CA GLN A 32 10.69 10.00 13.89
C GLN A 32 9.48 9.06 13.81
N GLU A 33 8.54 9.16 14.74
CA GLU A 33 7.28 8.37 14.70
C GLU A 33 6.52 8.57 13.37
N MET A 34 6.44 9.80 12.88
CA MET A 34 5.78 10.11 11.62
C MET A 34 6.49 9.47 10.42
N LEU A 35 7.83 9.48 10.41
CA LEU A 35 8.61 8.83 9.35
C LEU A 35 8.45 7.31 9.38
N GLU A 36 8.50 6.70 10.56
CA GLU A 36 8.27 5.25 10.72
C GLU A 36 6.87 4.85 10.25
N PHE A 37 5.87 5.67 10.55
CA PHE A 37 4.51 5.46 10.07
C PHE A 37 4.42 5.52 8.54
N LEU A 38 5.07 6.51 7.90
CA LEU A 38 5.11 6.64 6.44
C LEU A 38 5.85 5.47 5.78
N GLU A 39 6.99 5.05 6.33
CA GLU A 39 7.72 3.87 5.87
C GLU A 39 6.82 2.63 5.93
N LYS A 40 6.08 2.46 7.03
CA LYS A 40 5.16 1.33 7.15
C LYS A 40 4.03 1.36 6.12
N LEU A 41 3.50 2.54 5.77
CA LEU A 41 2.49 2.67 4.73
C LEU A 41 3.04 2.30 3.35
N MET A 42 4.29 2.65 3.06
CA MET A 42 4.97 2.26 1.82
C MET A 42 5.08 0.74 1.71
N ASP A 43 5.57 0.06 2.76
CA ASP A 43 5.62 -1.41 2.84
C ASP A 43 4.25 -2.06 2.61
N LEU A 44 3.21 -1.48 3.22
CA LEU A 44 1.84 -1.99 3.09
C LEU A 44 1.30 -1.79 1.67
N GLY A 45 1.67 -0.70 0.99
CA GLY A 45 1.34 -0.45 -0.42
C GLY A 45 1.96 -1.51 -1.33
N GLU A 46 3.25 -1.80 -1.15
CA GLU A 46 3.93 -2.86 -1.90
C GLU A 46 3.32 -4.24 -1.65
N LEU A 47 3.04 -4.55 -0.38
CA LEU A 47 2.38 -5.79 -0.01
C LEU A 47 0.97 -5.89 -0.60
N ALA A 48 0.23 -4.78 -0.62
CA ALA A 48 -1.11 -4.72 -1.20
C ALA A 48 -1.07 -5.00 -2.71
N ASP A 49 -0.11 -4.43 -3.44
CA ASP A 49 0.09 -4.71 -4.87
C ASP A 49 0.45 -6.18 -5.14
N ALA A 50 1.42 -6.73 -4.39
CA ALA A 50 1.80 -8.14 -4.51
C ALA A 50 0.62 -9.07 -4.18
N THR A 51 -0.18 -8.70 -3.18
CA THR A 51 -1.38 -9.43 -2.79
C THR A 51 -2.45 -9.34 -3.87
N ALA A 52 -2.71 -8.15 -4.41
CA ALA A 52 -3.66 -7.94 -5.51
C ALA A 52 -3.25 -8.75 -6.74
N THR A 53 -1.98 -8.70 -7.13
CA THR A 53 -1.42 -9.52 -8.21
C THR A 53 -1.63 -11.00 -7.92
N SER A 54 -1.30 -11.49 -6.73
CA SER A 54 -1.48 -12.90 -6.36
C SER A 54 -2.95 -13.33 -6.39
N VAL A 55 -3.87 -12.52 -5.84
CA VAL A 55 -5.31 -12.82 -5.77
C VAL A 55 -5.93 -12.79 -7.17
N ILE A 56 -5.62 -11.76 -7.96
CA ILE A 56 -6.15 -11.59 -9.32
C ILE A 56 -5.56 -12.66 -10.23
N PHE A 57 -4.26 -12.91 -10.24
CA PHE A 57 -3.67 -13.89 -11.15
C PHE A 57 -3.96 -15.33 -10.73
N LYS A 58 -3.75 -15.74 -9.47
CA LYS A 58 -3.91 -17.16 -9.10
C LYS A 58 -5.35 -17.65 -9.13
N GLY A 59 -6.34 -16.76 -9.08
CA GLY A 59 -7.77 -17.08 -9.16
C GLY A 59 -8.47 -16.75 -10.48
N SER A 60 -7.84 -16.03 -11.40
CA SER A 60 -8.48 -15.62 -12.66
C SER A 60 -8.16 -16.52 -13.85
N GLN A 61 -9.03 -16.45 -14.85
CA GLN A 61 -8.85 -17.07 -16.17
C GLN A 61 -7.52 -16.64 -16.82
N LEU A 62 -6.99 -15.46 -16.49
CA LEU A 62 -5.67 -14.98 -16.91
C LEU A 62 -4.52 -15.80 -16.32
N GLY A 63 -4.52 -16.12 -15.02
CA GLY A 63 -3.46 -16.96 -14.44
C GLY A 63 -3.52 -18.42 -14.91
N ILE A 64 -4.71 -18.93 -15.23
CA ILE A 64 -4.87 -20.24 -15.87
C ILE A 64 -4.28 -20.20 -17.30
N MET A 65 -4.49 -19.12 -18.05
CA MET A 65 -3.99 -18.95 -19.42
C MET A 65 -2.46 -18.79 -19.47
N PHE A 66 -1.89 -17.96 -18.58
CA PHE A 66 -0.43 -17.81 -18.45
C PHE A 66 0.26 -19.04 -17.85
N GLY A 67 -0.39 -19.75 -16.92
CA GLY A 67 0.12 -21.03 -16.39
C GLY A 67 0.19 -22.14 -17.46
N LYS A 68 -0.77 -22.19 -18.39
CA LYS A 68 -0.73 -23.08 -19.56
C LYS A 68 0.37 -22.70 -20.56
N ALA A 69 0.54 -21.41 -20.87
CA ALA A 69 1.57 -20.95 -21.80
C ALA A 69 3.01 -21.26 -21.33
N VAL A 70 3.26 -21.23 -20.02
CA VAL A 70 4.56 -21.59 -19.43
C VAL A 70 4.82 -23.11 -19.44
N THR A 71 3.77 -23.94 -19.44
CA THR A 71 3.90 -25.40 -19.43
C THR A 71 3.99 -26.01 -20.84
N GLU A 72 3.50 -25.34 -21.88
CA GLU A 72 3.56 -25.79 -23.27
C GLU A 72 4.89 -25.50 -23.99
N GLN A 73 5.87 -24.85 -23.33
CA GLN A 73 7.22 -24.63 -23.87
C GLN A 73 8.28 -25.67 -23.42
N LYS A 74 7.87 -26.84 -22.91
CA LYS A 74 8.76 -27.96 -22.61
C LYS A 74 8.54 -29.15 -23.54
#